data_AF-A0A107G0B4-F1
#
_entry.id   AF-A0A107G0B4-F1
#
_cell.length_a   1.000
_cell.length_b   1.000
_cell.length_c   1.000
_cell.angle_alpha   90.00
_cell.angle_beta   90.00
_cell.angle_gamma   90.00
#
_symmetry.space_group_name_H-M   'P 1'
#
loop_
_entity.id
_entity.type
_entity.pdbx_description
1 polymer ?
#
loop_
_entity_poly.entity_id
_entity_poly.type
_entity_poly.pdbx_seq_one_letter_code
_entity_poly.pdbx_strand_id
1 'polypeptide(L)'
;MTRLGAVTAISYFLDLTDIHLENLIVHDGIPVIVDMECMFSGFSVSTRTPRQRLMSTGLIAPQPGLSSIAGGNQPSREIGGHLRNDGRFAYFQSKRTTAHRLRIGDNLYSDPREYVDEIAHGFETALHILAAKRAMLTDMLCDERYRTCTTRFVFRPTAHYKCYLELLFTPADVSRQRLQHALFTDLFKLPAYDDDDRIDTRKGETHDLLNGDIPYFSLNGETPYVLHQTGMMSSANSRFSMSHRIRRALVGFDMADFPALVDSVRQFVRTGRIDP
;
A
#
# COMPACT_ATOMS: atom_id res chain seq x y z
N MET A 1 10.39 -16.07 -14.13
CA MET A 1 9.83 -14.80 -13.62
C MET A 1 8.42 -14.47 -14.12
N THR A 2 7.81 -15.25 -15.05
CA THR A 2 6.42 -15.03 -15.52
C THR A 2 5.38 -14.99 -14.40
N ARG A 3 5.53 -15.82 -13.36
CA ARG A 3 4.64 -15.81 -12.17
C ARG A 3 4.65 -14.47 -11.43
N LEU A 4 5.78 -13.76 -11.41
CA LEU A 4 5.87 -12.44 -10.77
C LEU A 4 5.04 -11.40 -11.54
N GLY A 5 5.09 -11.46 -12.87
CA GLY A 5 4.20 -10.70 -13.74
C GLY A 5 2.72 -11.01 -13.46
N ALA A 6 2.37 -12.29 -13.37
CA ALA A 6 1.00 -12.72 -13.09
C ALA A 6 0.48 -12.23 -11.72
N VAL A 7 1.30 -12.33 -10.66
CA VAL A 7 0.98 -11.79 -9.33
C VAL A 7 0.77 -10.27 -9.37
N THR A 8 1.53 -9.57 -10.20
CA THR A 8 1.36 -8.13 -10.42
C THR A 8 0.03 -7.80 -11.08
N ALA A 9 -0.40 -8.60 -12.06
CA ALA A 9 -1.69 -8.43 -12.73
C ALA A 9 -2.87 -8.73 -11.77
N ILE A 10 -2.75 -9.77 -10.95
CA ILE A 10 -3.75 -10.11 -9.92
C ILE A 10 -3.85 -8.97 -8.90
N SER A 11 -2.71 -8.41 -8.46
CA SER A 11 -2.69 -7.29 -7.52
C SER A 11 -3.35 -6.04 -8.09
N TYR A 12 -3.10 -5.75 -9.37
CA TYR A 12 -3.79 -4.68 -10.09
C TYR A 12 -5.31 -4.91 -10.19
N PHE A 13 -5.73 -6.13 -10.53
CA PHE A 13 -7.14 -6.50 -10.66
C PHE A 13 -7.91 -6.37 -9.34
N LEU A 14 -7.32 -6.82 -8.24
CA LEU A 14 -7.90 -6.74 -6.89
C LEU A 14 -7.77 -5.35 -6.24
N ASP A 15 -7.18 -4.38 -6.96
CA ASP A 15 -6.91 -3.04 -6.46
C ASP A 15 -6.18 -3.09 -5.09
N LEU A 16 -5.23 -4.03 -4.99
CA LEU A 16 -4.35 -4.19 -3.84
C LEU A 16 -3.41 -2.98 -3.76
N THR A 17 -3.10 -2.58 -2.54
CA THR A 17 -2.12 -1.52 -2.24
C THR A 17 -1.28 -1.92 -1.05
N ASP A 18 -0.25 -1.13 -0.76
CA ASP A 18 0.60 -1.31 0.42
C ASP A 18 1.45 -2.59 0.39
N ILE A 19 1.66 -3.20 -0.78
CA ILE A 19 2.57 -4.35 -0.94
C ILE A 19 4.01 -3.82 -0.97
N HIS A 20 4.67 -3.85 0.18
CA HIS A 20 6.06 -3.45 0.34
C HIS A 20 7.01 -4.60 0.01
N LEU A 21 8.30 -4.29 -0.17
CA LEU A 21 9.32 -5.27 -0.56
C LEU A 21 9.36 -6.51 0.34
N GLU A 22 9.13 -6.31 1.64
CA GLU A 22 9.04 -7.35 2.65
C GLU A 22 7.80 -8.25 2.53
N ASN A 23 6.73 -7.78 1.86
CA ASN A 23 5.44 -8.48 1.75
C ASN A 23 5.37 -9.47 0.58
N LEU A 24 6.45 -9.58 -0.20
CA LEU A 24 6.59 -10.55 -1.28
C LEU A 24 7.74 -11.52 -0.99
N ILE A 25 7.39 -12.77 -0.70
CA ILE A 25 8.37 -13.84 -0.47
C ILE A 25 8.38 -14.83 -1.64
N VAL A 26 9.38 -15.70 -1.64
CA VAL A 26 9.51 -16.78 -2.61
C VAL A 26 9.51 -18.09 -1.85
N HIS A 27 8.52 -18.93 -2.14
CA HIS A 27 8.40 -20.27 -1.58
C HIS A 27 8.41 -21.27 -2.74
N ASP A 28 9.39 -22.16 -2.79
CA ASP A 28 9.55 -23.17 -3.85
C ASP A 28 9.50 -22.59 -5.28
N GLY A 29 10.14 -21.45 -5.50
CA GLY A 29 10.16 -20.78 -6.80
C GLY A 29 8.82 -20.14 -7.20
N ILE A 30 7.90 -19.96 -6.27
CA ILE A 30 6.62 -19.28 -6.45
C ILE A 30 6.65 -17.96 -5.66
N PRO A 31 6.37 -16.81 -6.30
CA PRO A 31 6.18 -15.54 -5.59
C PRO A 31 4.86 -15.59 -4.81
N VAL A 32 4.91 -15.27 -3.51
CA VAL A 32 3.77 -15.31 -2.59
C VAL A 32 3.65 -13.95 -1.89
N ILE A 33 2.48 -13.32 -2.00
CA ILE A 33 2.12 -12.14 -1.21
C ILE A 33 1.67 -12.63 0.17
N VAL A 34 2.35 -12.20 1.22
CA VAL A 34 2.02 -12.61 2.60
C VAL A 34 1.02 -11.69 3.28
N ASP A 35 0.88 -10.47 2.76
CA ASP A 35 -0.03 -9.46 3.29
C ASP A 35 -0.98 -8.93 2.20
N MET A 36 -2.27 -9.18 2.39
CA MET A 36 -3.35 -8.78 1.47
C MET A 36 -4.45 -7.99 2.20
N GLU A 37 -4.17 -7.47 3.40
CA GLU A 37 -5.19 -6.81 4.21
C GLU A 37 -5.70 -5.50 3.59
N CYS A 38 -4.94 -4.91 2.67
CA CYS A 38 -5.26 -3.67 1.94
C CYS A 38 -5.90 -3.91 0.55
N MET A 39 -6.61 -5.03 0.32
CA MET A 39 -7.31 -5.29 -0.94
C MET A 39 -8.52 -4.35 -1.15
N PHE A 40 -8.82 -4.07 -2.42
CA PHE A 40 -9.90 -3.16 -2.84
C PHE A 40 -9.79 -1.79 -2.18
N SER A 41 -8.60 -1.18 -2.16
CA SER A 41 -8.35 0.10 -1.47
C SER A 41 -8.87 1.34 -2.18
N GLY A 42 -9.66 1.18 -3.25
CA GLY A 42 -10.35 2.25 -3.98
C GLY A 42 -11.45 2.96 -3.18
N PHE A 43 -11.16 3.36 -1.94
CA PHE A 43 -12.01 4.20 -1.11
C PHE A 43 -11.88 5.68 -1.48
N SER A 44 -10.68 6.18 -1.82
CA SER A 44 -10.42 7.62 -2.07
C SER A 44 -11.34 8.22 -3.12
N VAL A 45 -11.83 9.45 -2.90
CA VAL A 45 -12.73 10.14 -3.85
C VAL A 45 -12.04 10.41 -5.19
N SER A 46 -10.71 10.59 -5.18
CA SER A 46 -9.92 10.83 -6.38
C SER A 46 -9.91 9.62 -7.31
N THR A 47 -10.14 9.85 -8.61
CA THR A 47 -9.99 8.82 -9.64
C THR A 47 -8.52 8.65 -9.98
N ARG A 48 -7.97 7.47 -9.68
CA ARG A 48 -6.62 7.08 -10.11
C ARG A 48 -6.66 6.66 -11.57
N THR A 49 -5.68 7.09 -12.36
CA THR A 49 -5.45 6.54 -13.71
C THR A 49 -5.08 5.05 -13.60
N PRO A 50 -5.24 4.25 -14.67
CA PRO A 50 -4.81 2.84 -14.69
C PRO A 50 -3.37 2.65 -14.22
N ARG A 51 -2.47 3.53 -14.68
CA ARG A 51 -1.07 3.53 -14.27
C ARG A 51 -0.87 3.88 -12.79
N GLN A 52 -1.59 4.88 -12.27
CA GLN A 52 -1.53 5.20 -10.84
C GLN A 52 -2.04 4.04 -9.96
N ARG A 53 -3.08 3.32 -10.41
CA ARG A 53 -3.55 2.11 -9.73
C ARG A 53 -2.47 1.03 -9.71
N LEU A 54 -1.83 0.75 -10.85
CA LEU A 54 -0.72 -0.19 -10.93
C LEU A 54 0.43 0.21 -9.98
N MET A 55 0.81 1.49 -9.94
CA MET A 55 1.87 2.00 -9.08
C MET A 55 1.50 1.99 -7.59
N SER A 56 0.21 2.06 -7.27
CA SER A 56 -0.24 2.00 -5.88
C SER A 56 -0.18 0.60 -5.28
N THR A 57 -0.05 -0.44 -6.13
CA THR A 57 0.13 -1.82 -5.64
C THR A 57 1.34 -1.96 -4.74
N GLY A 58 2.42 -1.22 -5.00
CA GLY A 58 3.71 -1.38 -4.32
C GLY A 58 4.57 -2.50 -4.91
N LEU A 59 4.03 -3.34 -5.79
CA LEU A 59 4.85 -4.26 -6.61
C LEU A 59 5.67 -3.47 -7.62
N ILE A 60 5.02 -2.53 -8.30
CA ILE A 60 5.63 -1.45 -9.07
C ILE A 60 5.36 -0.17 -8.30
N ALA A 61 6.37 0.68 -8.12
CA ALA A 61 6.24 1.88 -7.28
C ALA A 61 6.86 3.12 -7.95
N PRO A 62 6.47 4.35 -7.56
CA PRO A 62 7.09 5.58 -8.07
C PRO A 62 8.59 5.67 -7.78
N GLN A 63 9.06 4.98 -6.74
CA GLN A 63 10.46 4.92 -6.35
C GLN A 63 10.91 3.46 -6.21
N PRO A 64 12.11 3.10 -6.71
CA PRO A 64 12.63 1.73 -6.61
C PRO A 64 12.63 1.16 -5.20
N GLY A 65 12.94 1.98 -4.19
CA GLY A 65 13.05 1.54 -2.79
C GLY A 65 11.72 1.21 -2.12
N LEU A 66 10.58 1.47 -2.78
CA LEU A 66 9.24 1.10 -2.34
C LEU A 66 8.66 -0.06 -3.16
N SER A 67 9.39 -0.55 -4.18
CA SER A 67 8.90 -1.56 -5.10
C SER A 67 9.34 -2.96 -4.68
N SER A 68 8.38 -3.86 -4.59
CA SER A 68 8.64 -5.27 -4.31
C SER A 68 9.29 -6.01 -5.48
N ILE A 69 8.95 -5.64 -6.73
CA ILE A 69 9.56 -6.26 -7.92
C ILE A 69 11.01 -5.84 -8.09
N ALA A 70 11.39 -4.61 -7.73
CA ALA A 70 12.75 -4.10 -7.92
C ALA A 70 13.80 -4.79 -7.03
N GLY A 71 13.40 -5.39 -5.91
CA GLY A 71 14.30 -6.15 -5.04
C GLY A 71 15.31 -5.30 -4.24
N GLY A 72 16.27 -5.99 -3.61
CA GLY A 72 17.35 -5.40 -2.80
C GLY A 72 18.47 -4.65 -3.56
N ASN A 73 19.30 -3.92 -2.79
CA ASN A 73 20.31 -2.90 -3.15
C ASN A 73 19.81 -1.46 -3.36
N GLN A 74 18.51 -1.21 -3.14
CA GLN A 74 18.01 0.15 -3.04
C GLN A 74 18.20 0.65 -1.60
N PRO A 75 18.67 1.89 -1.39
CA PRO A 75 18.64 2.48 -0.05
C PRO A 75 17.17 2.56 0.37
N SER A 76 16.77 1.70 1.30
CA SER A 76 15.55 1.88 2.06
C SER A 76 15.71 3.18 2.83
N ARG A 77 14.75 4.09 2.62
CA ARG A 77 14.70 5.38 3.29
C ARG A 77 13.93 5.15 4.57
N GLU A 78 14.65 4.82 5.64
CA GLU A 78 14.05 4.81 6.95
C GLU A 78 13.86 6.28 7.36
N ILE A 79 12.60 6.69 7.48
CA ILE A 79 12.25 8.02 7.97
C ILE A 79 12.31 7.95 9.49
N GLY A 80 13.16 8.78 10.09
CA GLY A 80 13.25 8.99 11.53
C GLY A 80 12.79 10.40 11.90
N GLY A 81 12.36 10.56 13.14
CA GLY A 81 11.90 11.83 13.68
C GLY A 81 12.88 12.46 14.66
N HIS A 82 13.08 13.79 14.59
CA HIS A 82 13.76 14.52 15.67
C HIS A 82 13.03 15.82 15.99
N LEU A 83 13.12 16.24 17.26
CA LEU A 83 12.67 17.55 17.71
C LEU A 83 13.77 18.58 17.41
N ARG A 84 13.41 19.69 16.78
CA ARG A 84 14.33 20.82 16.59
C ARG A 84 14.37 21.69 17.85
N ASN A 85 15.42 22.51 17.96
CA ASN A 85 15.60 23.46 19.06
C ASN A 85 14.46 24.50 19.19
N ASP A 86 13.69 24.74 18.13
CA ASP A 86 12.51 25.62 18.13
C ASP A 86 11.22 24.90 18.56
N GLY A 87 11.31 23.63 18.98
CA GLY A 87 10.20 22.79 19.36
C GLY A 87 9.38 22.24 18.19
N ARG A 88 9.80 22.48 16.94
CA ARG A 88 9.13 21.95 15.74
C ARG A 88 9.69 20.58 15.36
N PHE A 89 8.85 19.77 14.76
CA PHE A 89 9.22 18.45 14.29
C PHE A 89 9.94 18.48 12.93
N ALA A 90 10.97 17.65 12.79
CA ALA A 90 11.65 17.45 11.52
C ALA A 90 11.96 15.97 11.25
N TYR A 91 11.76 15.58 10.00
CA TYR A 91 12.16 14.27 9.50
C TYR A 91 13.65 14.25 9.16
N PHE A 92 14.31 13.14 9.46
CA PHE A 92 15.61 12.82 8.89
C PHE A 92 15.53 11.49 8.15
N GLN A 93 16.44 11.30 7.18
CA GLN A 93 16.48 10.09 6.36
C GLN A 93 17.74 9.30 6.72
N SER A 94 17.56 8.09 7.21
CA SER A 94 18.64 7.11 7.31
C SER A 94 18.64 6.23 6.06
N LYS A 95 19.83 5.94 5.52
CA LYS A 95 20.01 4.99 4.41
C LYS A 95 20.31 3.63 5.00
N ARG A 96 19.40 2.67 4.86
CA ARG A 96 19.68 1.25 5.11
C ARG A 96 19.58 0.47 3.82
N THR A 97 20.53 -0.41 3.55
CA THR A 97 20.45 -1.32 2.40
C THR A 97 19.78 -2.61 2.87
N THR A 98 18.60 -2.92 2.34
CA THR A 98 17.96 -4.23 2.54
C THR A 98 18.25 -5.14 1.34
N ALA A 99 18.52 -6.41 1.61
CA ALA A 99 18.90 -7.41 0.62
C ALA A 99 17.78 -8.45 0.42
N HIS A 100 16.61 -8.01 -0.06
CA HIS A 100 15.52 -8.90 -0.44
C HIS A 100 15.61 -9.23 -1.93
N ARG A 101 16.63 -10.01 -2.32
CA ARG A 101 16.73 -10.58 -3.67
C ARG A 101 16.53 -12.10 -3.63
N LEU A 102 15.87 -12.63 -4.64
CA LEU A 102 15.65 -14.07 -4.80
C LEU A 102 17.01 -14.74 -5.04
N ARG A 103 17.36 -15.72 -4.20
CA ARG A 103 18.61 -16.48 -4.34
C ARG A 103 18.42 -17.59 -5.36
N ILE A 104 19.17 -17.57 -6.46
CA ILE A 104 19.10 -18.55 -7.56
C ILE A 104 20.18 -19.64 -7.43
N GLY A 105 21.17 -19.44 -6.56
CA GLY A 105 22.22 -20.42 -6.28
C GLY A 105 23.09 -20.00 -5.10
N ASP A 106 24.27 -20.60 -4.96
CA ASP A 106 25.23 -20.16 -3.94
C ASP A 106 25.76 -18.77 -4.27
N ASN A 107 25.42 -17.80 -3.42
CA ASN A 107 25.74 -16.37 -3.54
C ASN A 107 25.27 -15.69 -4.85
N LEU A 108 24.39 -16.32 -5.64
CA LEU A 108 23.81 -15.72 -6.83
C LEU A 108 22.40 -15.22 -6.53
N TYR A 109 22.18 -13.92 -6.76
CA TYR A 109 20.90 -13.25 -6.58
C TYR A 109 20.31 -12.89 -7.94
N SER A 110 19.00 -13.12 -8.11
CA SER A 110 18.28 -12.70 -9.31
C SER A 110 18.29 -11.17 -9.44
N ASP A 111 18.57 -10.65 -10.63
CA ASP A 111 18.22 -9.28 -10.97
C ASP A 111 16.94 -9.28 -11.83
N PRO A 112 15.83 -8.67 -11.39
CA PRO A 112 14.60 -8.54 -12.17
C PRO A 112 14.83 -7.96 -13.59
N ARG A 113 15.87 -7.13 -13.76
CA ARG A 113 16.26 -6.53 -15.05
C ARG A 113 16.70 -7.55 -16.10
N GLU A 114 17.14 -8.72 -15.67
CA GLU A 114 17.48 -9.83 -16.58
C GLU A 114 16.23 -10.52 -17.15
N TYR A 115 15.06 -10.29 -16.55
CA TYR A 115 13.81 -10.98 -16.88
C TYR A 115 12.66 -10.05 -17.24
N VAL A 116 12.98 -8.88 -17.83
CA VAL A 116 12.00 -7.84 -18.18
C VAL A 116 10.87 -8.41 -19.05
N ASP A 117 11.23 -9.18 -20.07
CA ASP A 117 10.27 -9.68 -21.05
C ASP A 117 9.39 -10.79 -20.46
N GLU A 118 9.93 -11.67 -19.62
CA GLU A 118 9.17 -12.70 -18.93
C GLU A 118 8.19 -12.12 -17.91
N ILE A 119 8.61 -11.08 -17.16
CA ILE A 119 7.73 -10.40 -16.21
C ILE A 119 6.59 -9.71 -16.97
N ALA A 120 6.91 -8.96 -18.03
CA ALA A 120 5.91 -8.29 -18.85
C ALA A 120 4.95 -9.27 -19.52
N HIS A 121 5.46 -10.35 -20.09
CA HIS A 121 4.65 -11.39 -20.72
C HIS A 121 3.73 -12.10 -19.72
N GLY A 122 4.23 -12.42 -18.52
CA GLY A 122 3.42 -13.00 -17.46
C GLY A 122 2.32 -12.07 -16.96
N PHE A 123 2.61 -10.78 -16.88
CA PHE A 123 1.64 -9.74 -16.54
C PHE A 123 0.54 -9.62 -17.60
N GLU A 124 0.91 -9.46 -18.86
CA GLU A 124 -0.02 -9.37 -20.00
C GLU A 124 -0.92 -10.60 -20.11
N THR A 125 -0.32 -11.80 -20.04
CA THR A 125 -1.07 -13.07 -20.13
C THR A 125 -2.10 -13.16 -19.01
N ALA A 126 -1.73 -12.81 -17.78
CA ALA A 126 -2.63 -12.82 -16.65
C ALA A 126 -3.76 -11.77 -16.79
N LEU A 127 -3.47 -10.56 -17.28
CA LEU A 127 -4.49 -9.55 -17.55
C LEU A 127 -5.56 -10.07 -18.51
N HIS A 128 -5.16 -10.70 -19.62
CA HIS A 128 -6.10 -11.27 -20.58
C HIS A 128 -6.91 -12.43 -20.01
N ILE A 129 -6.29 -13.30 -19.20
CA ILE A 129 -7.01 -14.39 -18.52
C ILE A 129 -8.05 -13.82 -17.55
N LEU A 130 -7.67 -12.85 -16.72
CA LEU A 130 -8.56 -12.20 -15.76
C LEU A 130 -9.75 -11.54 -16.48
N ALA A 131 -9.49 -10.86 -17.60
CA ALA A 131 -10.53 -10.24 -18.40
C ALA A 131 -11.47 -11.27 -19.06
N ALA A 132 -10.92 -12.36 -19.60
CA ALA A 132 -11.72 -13.45 -20.17
C ALA A 132 -12.58 -14.19 -19.12
N LYS A 133 -12.13 -14.20 -17.85
CA LYS A 133 -12.84 -14.82 -16.72
C LYS A 133 -13.61 -13.81 -15.86
N ARG A 134 -13.77 -12.57 -16.32
CA ARG A 134 -14.31 -11.46 -15.52
C ARG A 134 -15.68 -11.76 -14.91
N ALA A 135 -16.60 -12.37 -15.66
CA ALA A 135 -17.94 -12.71 -15.15
C ALA A 135 -17.87 -13.67 -13.95
N MET A 136 -17.18 -14.80 -14.12
CA MET A 136 -16.96 -15.79 -13.06
C MET A 136 -16.28 -15.17 -11.83
N LEU A 137 -15.24 -14.35 -12.03
CA LEU A 137 -14.55 -13.68 -10.94
C LEU A 137 -15.44 -12.66 -10.23
N THR A 138 -16.31 -11.96 -10.97
CA THR A 138 -17.26 -11.00 -10.40
C THR A 138 -18.29 -11.72 -9.52
N ASP A 139 -18.84 -12.84 -10.00
CA ASP A 139 -19.79 -13.64 -9.23
C ASP A 139 -19.14 -14.18 -7.96
N MET A 140 -17.90 -14.67 -8.07
CA MET A 140 -17.11 -15.12 -6.93
C MET A 140 -16.88 -13.98 -5.93
N LEU A 141 -16.44 -12.80 -6.36
CA LEU A 141 -16.16 -11.67 -5.46
C LEU A 141 -17.43 -11.09 -4.81
N CYS A 142 -18.59 -11.21 -5.46
CA CYS A 142 -19.87 -10.78 -4.93
C CYS A 142 -20.50 -11.78 -3.95
N ASP A 143 -19.97 -13.00 -3.86
CA ASP A 143 -20.39 -14.00 -2.89
C ASP A 143 -20.23 -13.47 -1.46
N GLU A 144 -21.17 -13.84 -0.59
CA GLU A 144 -21.22 -13.44 0.82
C GLU A 144 -19.89 -13.66 1.55
N ARG A 145 -19.20 -14.75 1.24
CA ARG A 145 -17.92 -15.09 1.87
C ARG A 145 -16.82 -14.04 1.64
N TYR A 146 -16.87 -13.31 0.52
CA TYR A 146 -15.85 -12.32 0.17
C TYR A 146 -16.34 -10.88 0.34
N ARG A 147 -17.62 -10.58 0.03
CA ARG A 147 -18.16 -9.23 0.19
C ARG A 147 -18.25 -8.78 1.66
N THR A 148 -18.19 -9.70 2.62
CA THR A 148 -18.26 -9.41 4.06
C THR A 148 -16.89 -9.29 4.73
N CYS A 149 -15.82 -9.59 3.99
CA CYS A 149 -14.45 -9.50 4.52
C CYS A 149 -14.13 -8.08 4.97
N THR A 150 -13.45 -7.99 6.11
CA THR A 150 -12.91 -6.75 6.62
C THR A 150 -11.54 -6.50 6.01
N THR A 151 -11.29 -5.28 5.53
CA THR A 151 -9.97 -4.86 5.01
C THR A 151 -9.44 -3.65 5.74
N ARG A 152 -8.12 -3.47 5.75
CA ARG A 152 -7.44 -2.36 6.40
C ARG A 152 -7.68 -1.06 5.65
N PHE A 153 -7.88 0.01 6.42
CA PHE A 153 -7.97 1.38 5.95
C PHE A 153 -6.69 2.13 6.32
N VAL A 154 -5.79 2.29 5.36
CA VAL A 154 -4.57 3.07 5.56
C VAL A 154 -4.90 4.54 5.30
N PHE A 155 -5.17 5.31 6.36
CA PHE A 155 -5.50 6.73 6.25
C PHE A 155 -4.28 7.61 5.93
N ARG A 156 -3.12 7.24 6.47
CA ARG A 156 -1.88 8.01 6.41
C ARG A 156 -0.68 7.06 6.28
N PRO A 157 0.43 7.47 5.65
CA PRO A 157 1.66 6.69 5.63
C PRO A 157 2.09 6.24 7.04
N THR A 158 2.31 4.94 7.23
CA THR A 158 2.73 4.34 8.51
C THR A 158 4.07 4.89 9.00
N ALA A 159 4.93 5.33 8.09
CA ALA A 159 6.20 5.97 8.40
C ALA A 159 6.04 7.26 9.22
N HIS A 160 4.96 8.03 9.02
CA HIS A 160 4.68 9.18 9.87
C HIS A 160 4.41 8.70 11.30
N TYR A 161 3.49 7.75 11.49
CA TYR A 161 3.17 7.23 12.81
C TYR A 161 4.38 6.66 13.55
N LYS A 162 5.27 5.93 12.86
CA LYS A 162 6.53 5.46 13.44
C LYS A 162 7.36 6.60 14.02
N CYS A 163 7.57 7.68 13.26
CA CYS A 163 8.36 8.82 13.73
C CYS A 163 7.74 9.49 14.96
N TYR A 164 6.41 9.65 14.97
CA TYR A 164 5.71 10.23 16.12
C TYR A 164 5.77 9.31 17.34
N LEU A 165 5.68 7.99 17.15
CA LEU A 165 5.81 7.00 18.20
C LEU A 165 7.19 7.09 18.85
N GLU A 166 8.27 7.09 18.06
CA GLU A 166 9.64 7.24 18.56
C GLU A 166 9.78 8.48 19.43
N LEU A 167 9.22 9.62 19.00
CA LEU A 167 9.28 10.88 19.76
C LEU A 167 8.42 10.87 21.03
N LEU A 168 7.24 10.25 21.00
CA LEU A 168 6.36 10.14 22.17
C LEU A 168 7.01 9.40 23.34
N PHE A 169 7.93 8.48 23.03
CA PHE A 169 8.62 7.64 24.01
C PHE A 169 10.11 8.00 24.20
N THR A 170 10.60 9.06 23.55
CA THR A 170 11.96 9.56 23.78
C THR A 170 12.02 10.44 25.04
N PRO A 171 13.09 10.39 25.85
CA PRO A 171 13.29 11.32 26.96
C PRO A 171 13.28 12.77 26.48
N ALA A 172 12.54 13.65 27.16
CA ALA A 172 12.43 15.05 26.80
C ALA A 172 12.46 15.96 28.05
N ASP A 173 13.07 17.13 27.91
CA ASP A 173 13.15 18.15 28.97
C ASP A 173 11.85 18.95 29.16
N VAL A 174 10.81 18.63 28.38
CA VAL A 174 9.47 19.24 28.45
C VAL A 174 8.47 18.30 29.09
N SER A 175 7.41 18.84 29.68
CA SER A 175 6.34 18.01 30.24
C SER A 175 5.71 17.12 29.16
N ARG A 176 5.40 15.87 29.53
CA ARG A 176 4.83 14.87 28.62
C ARG A 176 3.54 15.35 27.94
N GLN A 177 2.68 16.06 28.69
CA GLN A 177 1.44 16.62 28.16
C GLN A 177 1.69 17.70 27.09
N ARG A 178 2.68 18.57 27.29
CA ARG A 178 3.04 19.61 26.31
C ARG A 178 3.65 18.99 25.05
N LEU A 179 4.51 17.97 25.20
CA LEU A 179 5.07 17.23 24.08
C LEU A 179 3.96 16.55 23.25
N GLN A 180 3.07 15.80 23.90
CA GLN A 180 1.94 15.15 23.25
C GLN A 180 1.08 16.16 22.47
N HIS A 181 0.71 17.27 23.11
CA HIS A 181 -0.11 18.29 22.46
C HIS A 181 0.56 18.88 21.20
N ALA A 182 1.86 19.19 21.27
CA ALA A 182 2.60 19.70 20.11
C ALA A 182 2.68 18.65 18.98
N LEU A 183 3.01 17.40 19.33
CA LEU A 183 3.12 16.30 18.36
C LEU A 183 1.80 15.99 17.67
N PHE A 184 0.69 15.85 18.40
CA PHE A 184 -0.62 15.60 17.80
C PHE A 184 -1.09 16.77 16.94
N THR A 185 -0.81 18.01 17.37
CA THR A 185 -1.13 19.21 16.59
C THR A 185 -0.42 19.22 15.25
N ASP A 186 0.83 18.75 15.17
CA ASP A 186 1.57 18.68 13.91
C ASP A 186 1.21 17.45 13.07
N LEU A 187 0.97 16.29 13.70
CA LEU A 187 0.51 15.07 13.03
C LEU A 187 -0.79 15.32 12.24
N PHE A 188 -1.76 16.00 12.85
CA PHE A 188 -3.07 16.23 12.23
C PHE A 188 -3.06 17.31 11.13
N LYS A 189 -1.93 18.00 10.91
CA LYS A 189 -1.73 18.88 9.75
C LYS A 189 -1.12 18.14 8.55
N LEU A 190 -0.61 16.92 8.74
CA LEU A 190 0.01 16.17 7.66
C LEU A 190 -1.05 15.74 6.63
N PRO A 191 -0.67 15.58 5.35
CA PRO A 191 -1.59 15.08 4.34
C PRO A 191 -2.01 13.63 4.65
N ALA A 192 -3.29 13.34 4.45
CA ALA A 192 -3.87 12.01 4.46
C ALA A 192 -4.07 11.52 3.01
N TYR A 193 -4.29 10.22 2.82
CA TYR A 193 -4.64 9.65 1.52
C TYR A 193 -6.09 9.97 1.11
N ASP A 194 -6.91 10.38 2.06
CA ASP A 194 -8.31 10.73 1.90
C ASP A 194 -8.58 12.02 2.70
N ASP A 195 -9.04 13.06 2.01
CA ASP A 195 -9.31 14.39 2.58
C ASP A 195 -10.81 14.64 2.81
N ASP A 196 -11.62 13.57 2.81
CA ASP A 196 -13.05 13.66 3.09
C ASP A 196 -13.31 14.01 4.56
N ASP A 197 -13.86 15.21 4.80
CA ASP A 197 -14.22 15.73 6.12
C ASP A 197 -15.18 14.83 6.93
N ARG A 198 -15.81 13.84 6.28
CA ARG A 198 -16.63 12.83 6.95
C ARG A 198 -15.82 11.81 7.75
N ILE A 199 -14.50 11.77 7.58
CA ILE A 199 -13.57 10.89 8.28
C ILE A 199 -12.88 11.69 9.40
N ASP A 200 -13.01 11.23 10.64
CA ASP A 200 -12.29 11.76 11.79
C ASP A 200 -11.55 10.63 12.53
N THR A 201 -10.30 10.42 12.15
CA THR A 201 -9.42 9.39 12.74
C THR A 201 -8.70 9.87 14.00
N ARG A 202 -8.80 11.15 14.38
CA ARG A 202 -7.96 11.74 15.45
C ARG A 202 -8.09 11.00 16.77
N LYS A 203 -9.30 10.56 17.11
CA LYS A 203 -9.57 9.76 18.31
C LYS A 203 -8.84 8.41 18.28
N GLY A 204 -8.87 7.72 17.14
CA GLY A 204 -8.18 6.44 16.95
C GLY A 204 -6.67 6.61 16.89
N GLU A 205 -6.17 7.54 16.08
CA GLU A 205 -4.74 7.89 15.97
C GLU A 205 -4.15 8.21 17.35
N THR A 206 -4.84 9.04 18.15
CA THR A 206 -4.39 9.39 19.50
C THR A 206 -4.37 8.18 20.43
N HIS A 207 -5.38 7.31 20.35
CA HIS A 207 -5.49 6.15 21.20
C HIS A 207 -4.34 5.16 20.95
N ASP A 208 -4.14 4.74 19.70
CA ASP A 208 -3.12 3.76 19.35
C ASP A 208 -1.70 4.29 19.64
N LEU A 209 -1.40 5.54 19.24
CA LEU A 209 -0.08 6.13 19.47
C LEU A 209 0.26 6.29 20.96
N LEU A 210 -0.72 6.63 21.81
CA LEU A 210 -0.50 6.71 23.26
C LEU A 210 -0.29 5.34 23.91
N ASN A 211 -0.80 4.27 23.29
CA ASN A 211 -0.62 2.89 23.74
C ASN A 211 0.65 2.23 23.20
N GLY A 212 1.40 2.88 22.33
CA GLY A 212 2.61 2.29 21.73
C GLY A 212 2.39 1.65 20.36
N ASP A 213 1.21 1.82 19.77
CA ASP A 213 0.80 1.14 18.55
C ASP A 213 0.79 2.07 17.33
N ILE A 214 0.98 1.49 16.14
CA ILE A 214 0.71 2.18 14.88
C ILE A 214 -0.80 2.17 14.63
N PRO A 215 -1.44 3.33 14.37
CA PRO A 215 -2.87 3.42 14.14
C PRO A 215 -3.41 2.42 13.12
N TYR A 216 -4.45 1.66 13.51
CA TYR A 216 -5.07 0.64 12.68
C TYR A 216 -6.57 0.88 12.50
N PHE A 217 -7.00 1.14 11.27
CA PHE A 217 -8.40 1.33 10.91
C PHE A 217 -8.85 0.22 9.97
N SER A 218 -10.14 -0.07 9.98
CA SER A 218 -10.73 -1.11 9.13
C SER A 218 -12.01 -0.68 8.43
N LEU A 219 -12.27 -1.31 7.30
CA LEU A 219 -13.51 -1.24 6.54
C LEU A 219 -14.17 -2.60 6.63
N ASN A 220 -15.30 -2.69 7.33
CA ASN A 220 -16.12 -3.89 7.32
C ASN A 220 -16.90 -3.95 6.00
N GLY A 221 -16.92 -5.11 5.35
CA GLY A 221 -17.52 -5.25 4.03
C GLY A 221 -19.02 -5.00 3.96
N GLU A 222 -19.75 -5.21 5.07
CA GLU A 222 -21.19 -5.02 5.18
C GLU A 222 -21.60 -3.61 5.56
N THR A 223 -20.72 -2.89 6.26
CA THR A 223 -21.06 -1.59 6.84
C THR A 223 -20.32 -0.45 6.17
N PRO A 224 -21.01 0.66 5.83
CA PRO A 224 -20.40 1.76 5.10
C PRO A 224 -19.65 2.74 6.03
N TYR A 225 -18.78 2.24 6.91
CA TYR A 225 -18.04 3.06 7.90
C TYR A 225 -16.56 2.71 7.96
N VAL A 226 -15.74 3.69 8.31
CA VAL A 226 -14.39 3.47 8.84
C VAL A 226 -14.51 3.13 10.31
N LEU A 227 -13.92 2.00 10.71
CA LEU A 227 -13.98 1.47 12.06
C LEU A 227 -12.61 1.51 12.74
N HIS A 228 -12.66 1.66 14.04
CA HIS A 228 -11.54 1.56 14.97
C HIS A 228 -12.03 0.91 16.26
N GLN A 229 -11.13 0.37 17.09
CA GLN A 229 -11.50 -0.20 18.39
C GLN A 229 -12.21 0.80 19.33
N THR A 230 -11.98 2.10 19.15
CA THR A 230 -12.65 3.17 19.93
C THR A 230 -13.97 3.67 19.34
N GLY A 231 -14.45 3.04 18.26
CA GLY A 231 -15.75 3.29 17.63
C GLY A 231 -15.67 3.61 16.14
N MET A 232 -16.72 4.23 15.62
CA MET A 232 -16.80 4.66 14.22
C MET A 232 -15.99 5.94 14.00
N MET A 233 -15.12 5.93 12.99
CA MET A 233 -14.28 7.07 12.59
C MET A 233 -14.85 7.82 11.39
N SER A 234 -16.01 7.43 10.87
CA SER A 234 -16.67 8.16 9.78
C SER A 234 -18.19 8.16 9.89
N SER A 235 -18.82 9.10 9.19
CA SER A 235 -20.24 8.98 8.83
C SER A 235 -20.44 7.91 7.74
N ALA A 236 -21.69 7.48 7.55
CA ALA A 236 -22.05 6.45 6.58
C ALA A 236 -21.75 6.91 5.14
N ASN A 237 -20.99 6.11 4.39
CA ASN A 237 -20.74 6.36 2.98
C ASN A 237 -20.58 5.06 2.18
N SER A 238 -21.37 4.91 1.12
CA SER A 238 -21.38 3.70 0.30
C SER A 238 -20.02 3.35 -0.31
N ARG A 239 -19.12 4.34 -0.49
CA ARG A 239 -17.75 4.13 -1.00
C ARG A 239 -16.89 3.22 -0.10
N PHE A 240 -17.22 3.13 1.19
CA PHE A 240 -16.52 2.29 2.15
C PHE A 240 -16.92 0.81 2.07
N SER A 241 -18.13 0.52 1.58
CA SER A 241 -18.61 -0.86 1.43
C SER A 241 -17.75 -1.66 0.46
N MET A 242 -17.53 -2.94 0.77
CA MET A 242 -16.73 -3.82 -0.08
C MET A 242 -17.34 -3.96 -1.49
N SER A 243 -18.65 -4.11 -1.57
CA SER A 243 -19.39 -4.20 -2.84
C SER A 243 -19.17 -2.99 -3.75
N HIS A 244 -19.10 -1.78 -3.19
CA HIS A 244 -18.80 -0.59 -3.98
C HIS A 244 -17.35 -0.60 -4.47
N ARG A 245 -16.39 -0.94 -3.60
CA ARG A 245 -14.96 -0.97 -3.94
C ARG A 245 -14.62 -2.04 -4.98
N ILE A 246 -15.22 -3.23 -4.89
CA ILE A 246 -15.15 -4.29 -5.92
C ILE A 246 -15.68 -3.75 -7.25
N ARG A 247 -16.90 -3.18 -7.28
CA ARG A 247 -17.47 -2.65 -8.53
C ARG A 247 -16.57 -1.58 -9.14
N ARG A 248 -16.03 -0.67 -8.33
CA ARG A 248 -15.11 0.37 -8.79
C ARG A 248 -13.83 -0.22 -9.39
N ALA A 249 -13.22 -1.22 -8.74
CA ALA A 249 -12.03 -1.90 -9.23
C ALA A 249 -12.29 -2.59 -10.58
N LEU A 250 -13.44 -3.27 -10.71
CA LEU A 250 -13.86 -3.92 -11.94
C LEU A 250 -14.15 -2.92 -13.06
N VAL A 251 -14.83 -1.80 -12.77
CA VAL A 251 -15.08 -0.74 -13.77
C VAL A 251 -13.78 -0.14 -14.28
N GLY A 252 -12.79 0.07 -13.41
CA GLY A 252 -11.46 0.56 -13.80
C GLY A 252 -10.56 -0.48 -14.48
N PHE A 253 -11.03 -1.71 -14.71
CA PHE A 253 -10.27 -2.77 -15.35
C PHE A 253 -10.71 -2.92 -16.81
N ASP A 254 -10.08 -2.15 -17.69
CA ASP A 254 -10.36 -2.10 -19.13
C ASP A 254 -9.21 -2.72 -19.94
N MET A 255 -9.56 -3.54 -20.94
CA MET A 255 -8.61 -4.13 -21.88
C MET A 255 -7.90 -3.08 -22.74
N ALA A 256 -8.52 -1.91 -22.97
CA ALA A 256 -7.92 -0.80 -23.72
C ALA A 256 -6.63 -0.28 -23.06
N ASP A 257 -6.50 -0.42 -21.74
CA ASP A 257 -5.34 0.05 -20.98
C ASP A 257 -4.17 -0.94 -20.97
N PHE A 258 -4.40 -2.21 -21.37
CA PHE A 258 -3.41 -3.28 -21.20
C PHE A 258 -2.07 -2.99 -21.88
N PRO A 259 -2.00 -2.49 -23.13
CA PRO A 259 -0.71 -2.17 -23.75
C PRO A 259 0.09 -1.15 -22.94
N ALA A 260 -0.54 -0.07 -22.49
CA ALA A 260 0.12 0.98 -21.70
C ALA A 260 0.57 0.48 -20.32
N LEU A 261 -0.20 -0.41 -19.69
CA LEU A 261 0.16 -1.04 -18.43
C LEU A 261 1.36 -1.99 -18.60
N VAL A 262 1.38 -2.81 -19.65
CA VAL A 262 2.50 -3.71 -19.96
C VAL A 262 3.78 -2.92 -20.22
N ASP A 263 3.69 -1.81 -20.97
CA ASP A 263 4.83 -0.94 -21.21
C ASP A 263 5.32 -0.27 -19.92
N SER A 264 4.41 0.12 -19.03
CA SER A 264 4.76 0.63 -17.70
C SER A 264 5.52 -0.40 -16.87
N VAL A 265 5.10 -1.68 -16.91
CA VAL A 265 5.81 -2.79 -16.24
C VAL A 265 7.21 -2.96 -16.85
N ARG A 266 7.31 -3.01 -18.19
CA ARG A 266 8.61 -3.14 -18.88
C ARG A 266 9.57 -2.02 -18.53
N GLN A 267 9.10 -0.77 -18.62
CA GLN A 267 9.89 0.41 -18.31
C GLN A 267 10.36 0.40 -16.85
N PHE A 268 9.45 0.07 -15.93
CA PHE A 268 9.76 0.00 -14.52
C PHE A 268 10.82 -1.05 -14.20
N VAL A 269 10.64 -2.28 -14.67
CA VAL A 269 11.60 -3.37 -14.39
C VAL A 269 12.98 -3.02 -14.96
N ARG A 270 13.02 -2.43 -16.17
CA ARG A 270 14.26 -2.05 -16.85
C ARG A 270 15.00 -0.91 -16.15
N THR A 271 14.30 0.14 -15.73
CA THR A 271 14.92 1.41 -15.31
C THR A 271 14.78 1.70 -13.81
N GLY A 272 13.89 1.00 -13.11
CA GLY A 272 13.44 1.31 -11.75
C GLY A 272 12.52 2.54 -11.66
N ARG A 273 12.09 3.11 -12.79
CA ARG A 273 11.23 4.29 -12.86
C ARG A 273 10.14 4.09 -13.89
N ILE A 274 9.05 4.84 -13.75
CA ILE A 274 8.07 5.00 -14.81
C ILE A 274 8.04 6.50 -15.09
N ASP A 275 8.55 6.92 -16.25
CA ASP A 275 8.58 8.34 -16.64
C ASP A 275 7.17 8.85 -16.89
N PRO A 276 6.81 10.05 -16.40
CA PRO A 276 5.44 10.57 -16.42
C PRO A 276 4.76 10.43 -17.79
#